data_AF-A0A2U8GUL0-F1
#
_entry.id   AF-A0A2U8GUL0-F1
#
_cell.length_a   1.000
_cell.length_b   1.000
_cell.length_c   1.000
_cell.angle_alpha   90.00
_cell.angle_beta   90.00
_cell.angle_gamma   90.00
#
_symmetry.space_group_name_H-M   'P 1'
#
loop_
_entity.id
_entity.type
_entity.pdbx_description
1 polymer ?
#
loop_
_entity_poly.entity_id
_entity_poly.type
_entity_poly.pdbx_seq_one_letter_code
_entity_poly.pdbx_strand_id
1 'polypeptide(L)'
;MIELTPAQRRDFRARAHHLSPVVTVAGNGLTPTVVAEIDRSLQAHELIKVRVQGAEREQRDALMGELCASLDAAAVQHIGNILIVWRPRREEEKKVAQPAAAKRAGGAATAKSAAAFAAAARRAALAKASAEKRRTASRTSPARGRNAGTPGSGRGR
;
A
#
# COMPACT_ATOMS: atom_id res chain seq x y z
N MET A 1 -26.51 -1.32 -10.02
CA MET A 1 -25.86 -0.64 -8.87
C MET A 1 -25.06 -1.64 -8.06
N ILE A 2 -23.81 -1.30 -7.76
CA ILE A 2 -22.93 -2.17 -6.96
C ILE A 2 -23.07 -1.79 -5.48
N GLU A 3 -23.42 -2.76 -4.65
CA GLU A 3 -23.52 -2.59 -3.20
C GLU A 3 -22.14 -2.75 -2.53
N LEU A 4 -21.78 -1.78 -1.71
CA LEU A 4 -20.53 -1.77 -0.95
C LEU A 4 -20.77 -2.11 0.51
N THR A 5 -19.98 -3.03 1.04
CA THR A 5 -19.95 -3.30 2.49
C THR A 5 -19.46 -2.07 3.28
N PRO A 6 -19.85 -1.90 4.54
CA PRO A 6 -19.40 -0.77 5.37
C PRO A 6 -17.86 -0.66 5.46
N ALA A 7 -17.17 -1.81 5.50
CA ALA A 7 -15.71 -1.87 5.48
C ALA A 7 -15.13 -1.29 4.18
N GLN A 8 -15.63 -1.74 3.03
CA GLN A 8 -15.22 -1.22 1.73
C GLN A 8 -15.52 0.27 1.57
N ARG A 9 -16.70 0.74 2.01
CA ARG A 9 -17.04 2.18 1.97
C ARG A 9 -16.05 3.03 2.76
N ARG A 10 -15.59 2.55 3.92
CA ARG A 10 -14.56 3.22 4.73
C ARG A 10 -13.23 3.27 3.99
N ASP A 11 -12.82 2.18 3.35
CA ASP A 11 -11.56 2.11 2.61
C ASP A 11 -11.57 3.02 1.37
N PHE A 12 -12.68 3.05 0.62
CA PHE A 12 -12.85 3.95 -0.51
C PHE A 12 -12.90 5.42 -0.08
N ARG A 13 -13.53 5.72 1.06
CA ARG A 13 -13.52 7.09 1.62
C ARG A 13 -12.10 7.55 1.96
N ALA A 14 -11.31 6.69 2.59
CA ALA A 14 -9.92 6.99 2.92
C ALA A 14 -9.08 7.24 1.66
N ARG A 15 -9.21 6.38 0.64
CA ARG A 15 -8.54 6.56 -0.65
C ARG A 15 -8.99 7.83 -1.38
N ALA A 16 -10.29 8.10 -1.37
CA ALA A 16 -10.86 9.26 -2.04
C ALA A 16 -10.32 10.56 -1.43
N HIS A 17 -10.11 10.65 -0.11
CA HIS A 17 -9.69 11.89 0.55
C HIS A 17 -8.54 12.62 -0.16
N HIS A 18 -7.53 11.88 -0.64
CA HIS A 18 -6.35 12.44 -1.31
C HIS A 18 -6.54 12.74 -2.81
N LEU A 19 -7.64 12.31 -3.42
CA LEU A 19 -7.90 12.55 -4.84
C LEU A 19 -8.43 13.96 -5.10
N SER A 20 -8.07 14.52 -6.25
CA SER A 20 -8.71 15.73 -6.77
C SER A 20 -9.97 15.37 -7.57
N PRO A 21 -11.00 16.23 -7.59
CA PRO A 21 -12.14 16.06 -8.48
C PRO A 21 -11.69 16.04 -9.94
N VAL A 22 -12.05 14.99 -10.67
CA VAL A 22 -11.67 14.82 -12.08
C VAL A 22 -12.73 15.36 -13.03
N VAL A 23 -14.01 15.27 -12.64
CA VAL A 23 -15.14 15.76 -13.43
C VAL A 23 -15.91 16.80 -12.62
N THR A 24 -16.33 17.88 -13.29
CA THR A 24 -17.22 18.89 -12.71
C THR A 24 -18.52 18.96 -13.50
N VAL A 25 -19.64 18.79 -12.80
CA VAL A 25 -21.00 18.96 -13.30
C VAL A 25 -21.46 20.39 -12.99
N ALA A 26 -21.75 21.17 -14.02
CA ALA A 26 -22.28 22.52 -13.90
C ALA A 26 -23.81 22.54 -13.97
N GLY A 27 -24.43 23.71 -14.06
CA GLY A 27 -25.88 23.91 -13.97
C GLY A 27 -26.75 23.14 -14.98
N ASN A 28 -26.16 22.59 -16.05
CA ASN A 28 -26.88 21.75 -17.03
C ASN A 28 -27.10 20.30 -16.54
N GLY A 29 -26.60 19.93 -15.35
CA GLY A 29 -26.79 18.60 -14.78
C GLY A 29 -26.06 17.48 -15.52
N LEU A 30 -26.61 16.26 -15.44
CA LEU A 30 -26.09 15.06 -16.10
C LEU A 30 -26.39 15.09 -17.61
N THR A 31 -25.51 15.73 -18.37
CA THR A 31 -25.57 15.65 -19.83
C THR A 31 -24.91 14.35 -20.33
N PRO A 32 -25.28 13.85 -21.53
CA PRO A 32 -24.66 12.65 -22.09
C PRO A 32 -23.13 12.76 -22.22
N THR A 33 -22.62 13.95 -22.53
CA THR A 33 -21.18 14.23 -22.59
C THR A 33 -20.51 14.06 -21.23
N VAL A 34 -21.13 14.57 -20.16
CA VAL A 34 -20.64 14.43 -18.79
C VAL A 34 -20.68 12.97 -18.34
N VAL A 35 -21.74 12.23 -18.67
CA VAL A 35 -21.84 10.79 -18.39
C VAL A 35 -20.72 10.01 -19.07
N ALA A 36 -20.43 10.31 -20.34
CA ALA A 36 -19.33 9.68 -21.08
C ALA A 36 -17.94 10.02 -20.49
N GLU A 37 -17.73 11.26 -20.05
CA GLU A 37 -16.51 11.66 -19.33
C GLU A 37 -16.33 10.90 -18.02
N ILE A 38 -17.42 10.74 -17.26
CA ILE A 38 -17.43 10.01 -16.00
C ILE A 38 -17.13 8.52 -16.24
N ASP A 39 -17.71 7.92 -17.27
CA ASP A 39 -17.43 6.52 -17.64
C ASP A 39 -15.94 6.33 -17.98
N ARG A 40 -15.36 7.18 -18.83
CA ARG A 40 -13.92 7.16 -19.14
C ARG A 40 -13.05 7.30 -17.88
N SER A 41 -13.42 8.22 -16.99
CA SER A 41 -12.70 8.47 -15.74
C SER A 41 -12.78 7.27 -14.79
N LEU A 42 -13.94 6.63 -14.69
CA LEU A 42 -14.14 5.42 -13.90
C LEU A 42 -13.35 4.23 -14.46
N GLN A 43 -13.24 4.10 -15.79
CA GLN A 43 -12.42 3.05 -16.41
C GLN A 43 -10.92 3.25 -16.09
N ALA A 44 -10.45 4.50 -16.13
CA ALA A 44 -9.04 4.82 -15.88
C ALA A 44 -8.67 4.69 -14.39
N HIS A 45 -9.48 5.25 -13.49
CA HIS A 45 -9.10 5.45 -12.08
C HIS A 45 -9.86 4.56 -11.09
N GLU A 46 -10.93 3.89 -11.51
CA GLU A 46 -11.87 3.08 -10.70
C GLU A 46 -12.64 3.86 -9.63
N LEU A 47 -11.97 4.75 -8.89
CA LEU A 47 -12.50 5.63 -7.86
C LEU A 47 -12.31 7.08 -8.27
N ILE A 48 -13.40 7.85 -8.35
CA ILE A 48 -13.34 9.25 -8.75
C ILE A 48 -14.13 10.15 -7.79
N LYS A 49 -13.74 11.42 -7.78
CA LYS A 49 -14.51 12.52 -7.19
C LYS A 49 -15.15 13.34 -8.32
N VAL A 50 -16.47 13.53 -8.23
CA VAL A 50 -17.24 14.38 -9.13
C VAL A 50 -17.70 15.60 -8.35
N ARG A 51 -17.36 16.80 -8.83
CA ARG A 51 -17.82 18.07 -8.24
C ARG A 51 -19.14 18.47 -8.90
N VAL A 52 -20.16 18.80 -8.14
CA VAL A 52 -21.45 19.30 -8.66
C VAL A 52 -21.65 20.75 -8.23
N GLN A 53 -21.81 21.67 -9.16
CA GLN A 53 -22.03 23.08 -8.88
C GLN A 53 -23.52 23.44 -8.97
N GLY A 54 -24.00 24.29 -8.06
CA GLY A 54 -25.34 24.87 -8.14
C GLY A 54 -26.51 23.92 -7.91
N ALA A 55 -26.27 22.67 -7.50
CA ALA A 55 -27.33 21.71 -7.18
C ALA A 55 -27.58 21.65 -5.67
N GLU A 56 -28.85 21.54 -5.27
CA GLU A 56 -29.28 21.35 -3.88
C GLU A 56 -29.00 19.93 -3.37
N ARG A 57 -29.08 19.71 -2.05
CA ARG A 57 -28.75 18.40 -1.45
C ARG A 57 -29.55 17.24 -2.06
N GLU A 58 -30.86 17.43 -2.22
CA GLU A 58 -31.77 16.43 -2.78
C GLU A 58 -31.47 16.14 -4.25
N GLN A 59 -31.16 17.18 -5.04
CA GLN A 59 -30.76 17.03 -6.44
C GLN A 59 -29.45 16.25 -6.55
N ARG A 60 -28.48 16.49 -5.66
CA ARG A 60 -27.21 15.77 -5.66
C ARG A 60 -27.38 14.28 -5.33
N ASP A 61 -28.28 13.96 -4.41
CA ASP A 61 -28.60 12.57 -4.08
C ASP A 61 -29.33 11.87 -5.26
N ALA A 62 -30.23 12.59 -5.95
CA ALA A 62 -30.87 12.10 -7.17
C ALA A 62 -29.85 11.88 -8.32
N LEU A 63 -28.97 12.85 -8.57
CA LEU A 63 -27.90 12.76 -9.57
C LEU A 63 -26.96 11.58 -9.27
N MET A 64 -26.63 11.35 -8.00
CA MET A 64 -25.82 10.20 -7.58
C MET A 64 -26.52 8.88 -7.91
N GLY A 65 -27.82 8.78 -7.61
CA GLY A 65 -28.64 7.61 -7.93
C GLY A 65 -28.70 7.33 -9.43
N GLU A 66 -28.97 8.36 -10.23
CA GLU A 66 -29.03 8.29 -11.69
C GLU A 66 -27.67 7.88 -12.31
N LEU A 67 -26.57 8.45 -11.82
CA LEU A 67 -25.21 8.07 -12.23
C LEU A 67 -24.92 6.60 -11.95
N CYS A 68 -25.22 6.15 -10.73
CA CYS A 68 -24.96 4.77 -10.32
C CYS A 68 -25.84 3.77 -11.07
N ALA A 69 -27.07 4.16 -11.41
CA ALA A 69 -27.97 3.35 -12.23
C ALA A 69 -27.47 3.27 -13.68
N SER A 70 -27.01 4.38 -14.25
CA SER A 70 -26.60 4.45 -15.66
C SER A 70 -25.27 3.76 -15.94
N LEU A 71 -24.31 3.83 -15.01
CA LEU A 71 -22.94 3.36 -15.20
C LEU A 71 -22.61 2.07 -14.44
N ASP A 72 -23.60 1.48 -13.76
CA ASP A 72 -23.43 0.36 -12.82
C ASP A 72 -22.27 0.60 -11.83
N ALA A 73 -22.27 1.81 -11.25
CA ALA A 73 -21.29 2.21 -10.25
C ALA A 73 -21.85 2.06 -8.83
N ALA A 74 -20.95 2.16 -7.85
CA ALA A 74 -21.26 2.22 -6.43
C ALA A 74 -21.15 3.65 -5.90
N ALA A 75 -22.19 4.09 -5.19
CA ALA A 75 -22.14 5.31 -4.40
C ALA A 75 -21.38 5.07 -3.09
N VAL A 76 -20.23 5.70 -2.92
CA VAL A 76 -19.43 5.58 -1.68
C VAL A 76 -19.93 6.56 -0.64
N GLN A 77 -19.97 7.84 -1.01
CA GLN A 77 -20.39 8.93 -0.14
C GLN A 77 -20.61 10.21 -0.97
N HIS A 78 -21.41 11.11 -0.43
CA HIS A 78 -21.57 12.49 -0.88
C HIS A 78 -21.13 13.44 0.26
N ILE A 79 -20.25 14.39 -0.04
CA ILE A 79 -19.70 15.37 0.91
C ILE A 79 -19.87 16.77 0.31
N GLY A 80 -20.79 17.57 0.87
CA GLY A 80 -21.00 18.95 0.41
C GLY A 80 -21.41 18.99 -1.06
N ASN A 81 -20.51 19.40 -1.95
CA ASN A 81 -20.72 19.43 -3.40
C ASN A 81 -19.91 18.37 -4.15
N ILE A 82 -19.29 17.42 -3.45
CA ILE A 82 -18.44 16.36 -4.01
C ILE A 82 -19.15 15.01 -3.86
N LEU A 83 -19.26 14.29 -4.97
CA LEU A 83 -19.76 12.93 -5.05
C LEU A 83 -18.58 11.97 -5.22
N ILE A 84 -18.54 10.92 -4.40
CA ILE A 84 -17.51 9.87 -4.47
C ILE A 84 -18.15 8.61 -5.05
N VAL A 85 -17.66 8.20 -6.22
CA VAL A 85 -18.20 7.09 -7.01
C VAL A 85 -17.09 6.10 -7.29
N TRP A 86 -17.40 4.81 -7.19
CA TRP A 86 -16.47 3.73 -7.48
C TRP A 86 -17.06 2.70 -8.43
N ARG A 87 -16.22 2.14 -9.31
CA ARG A 87 -16.57 1.03 -10.19
C ARG A 87 -15.34 0.14 -10.43
N PRO A 88 -15.47 -1.19 -10.42
CA PRO A 88 -14.38 -2.09 -10.79
C PRO A 88 -14.08 -2.00 -12.29
N ARG A 89 -12.80 -2.05 -12.68
CA ARG A 89 -12.42 -2.04 -14.10
C ARG A 89 -12.92 -3.31 -14.82
N ARG A 90 -13.45 -3.16 -16.04
CA ARG A 90 -13.79 -4.30 -16.93
C ARG A 90 -12.50 -5.00 -17.40
N GLU A 91 -12.48 -6.33 -17.36
CA GLU A 91 -11.28 -7.15 -17.62
C GLU A 91 -10.69 -7.05 -19.04
N GLU A 92 -11.30 -6.34 -19.98
CA GLU A 92 -10.80 -6.27 -21.37
C GLU A 92 -9.45 -5.54 -21.50
N GLU A 93 -9.02 -4.76 -20.50
CA GLU A 93 -7.70 -4.09 -20.47
C GLU A 93 -6.68 -4.75 -19.52
N LYS A 94 -6.85 -6.03 -19.15
CA LYS A 94 -5.97 -6.72 -18.18
C LYS A 94 -4.49 -6.89 -18.61
N LYS A 95 -4.06 -6.37 -19.77
CA LYS A 95 -2.75 -6.72 -20.33
C LYS A 95 -1.57 -5.85 -19.90
N VAL A 96 -1.76 -4.76 -19.15
CA VAL A 96 -0.61 -3.99 -18.63
C VAL A 96 -0.88 -3.60 -17.17
N ALA A 97 -0.04 -4.16 -16.29
CA ALA A 97 0.02 -3.91 -14.83
C ALA A 97 -0.94 -4.69 -13.92
N GLN A 98 -0.67 -5.99 -13.74
CA GLN A 98 -0.97 -6.72 -12.49
C GLN A 98 0.20 -7.69 -12.19
N PRO A 99 0.52 -7.96 -10.91
CA PRO A 99 -0.33 -8.74 -10.01
C PRO A 99 -0.68 -7.97 -8.72
N ALA A 100 -1.96 -7.80 -8.37
CA ALA A 100 -2.84 -8.80 -7.74
C ALA A 100 -2.40 -9.20 -6.31
N ALA A 101 -2.95 -8.51 -5.31
CA ALA A 101 -3.00 -9.00 -3.93
C ALA A 101 -4.44 -8.87 -3.40
N ALA A 102 -5.30 -9.79 -3.83
CA ALA A 102 -6.56 -10.09 -3.16
C ALA A 102 -6.52 -11.57 -2.75
N LYS A 103 -6.24 -11.84 -1.47
CA LYS A 103 -6.59 -13.10 -0.81
C LYS A 103 -7.08 -12.85 0.62
N ARG A 104 -8.42 -12.98 0.73
CA ARG A 104 -9.22 -13.65 1.77
C ARG A 104 -9.70 -12.88 3.00
N ALA A 105 -11.01 -13.02 3.22
CA ALA A 105 -11.78 -12.65 4.40
C ALA A 105 -12.00 -13.86 5.34
N GLY A 106 -12.09 -13.57 6.65
CA GLY A 106 -12.70 -14.37 7.75
C GLY A 106 -11.90 -15.59 8.24
N GLY A 107 -11.73 -15.92 9.52
CA GLY A 107 -12.22 -15.40 10.80
C GLY A 107 -12.14 -16.55 11.84
N ALA A 108 -11.33 -16.35 12.91
CA ALA A 108 -11.28 -17.03 14.22
C ALA A 108 -11.22 -18.56 14.36
N ALA A 109 -10.09 -19.09 14.90
CA ALA A 109 -10.06 -20.01 16.05
C ALA A 109 -8.61 -20.32 16.51
N THR A 110 -8.35 -20.10 17.80
CA THR A 110 -7.47 -20.90 18.69
C THR A 110 -6.02 -21.19 18.25
N ALA A 111 -5.05 -20.47 18.83
CA ALA A 111 -3.80 -21.09 19.30
C ALA A 111 -2.97 -20.10 20.14
N LYS A 112 -2.99 -20.35 21.44
CA LYS A 112 -1.93 -20.07 22.40
C LYS A 112 -0.55 -20.34 21.76
N SER A 113 0.27 -19.31 21.52
CA SER A 113 1.76 -19.38 21.59
C SER A 113 2.52 -18.21 20.94
N ALA A 114 2.15 -16.94 21.20
CA ALA A 114 3.09 -15.83 20.96
C ALA A 114 4.33 -15.88 21.90
N ALA A 115 4.23 -16.60 23.03
CA ALA A 115 5.32 -16.79 23.97
C ALA A 115 6.30 -17.95 23.62
N ALA A 116 5.91 -18.89 22.74
CA ALA A 116 6.76 -20.04 22.42
C ALA A 116 7.74 -19.77 21.26
N PHE A 117 7.37 -18.91 20.30
CA PHE A 117 8.24 -18.58 19.16
C PHE A 117 9.40 -17.63 19.53
N ALA A 118 9.24 -16.81 20.57
CA ALA A 118 10.29 -15.93 21.06
C ALA A 118 11.40 -16.67 21.85
N ALA A 119 11.14 -17.89 22.34
CA ALA A 119 12.10 -18.68 23.12
C ALA A 119 13.11 -19.44 22.25
N ALA A 120 12.78 -19.76 20.99
CA ALA A 120 13.65 -20.50 20.09
C ALA A 120 14.80 -19.65 19.50
N ALA A 121 14.59 -18.35 19.30
CA ALA A 121 15.61 -17.45 18.76
C ALA A 121 16.73 -17.11 19.78
N ARG A 122 16.42 -17.09 21.08
CA ARG A 122 17.41 -16.76 22.13
C ARG A 122 18.38 -17.92 22.45
N ARG A 123 17.99 -19.17 22.22
CA ARG A 123 18.89 -20.33 22.43
C ARG A 123 19.95 -20.49 21.35
N ALA A 124 19.66 -20.11 20.10
CA ALA A 124 20.62 -20.23 19.01
C ALA A 124 21.73 -19.16 19.05
N ALA A 125 21.46 -17.97 19.63
CA ALA A 125 22.44 -16.89 19.72
C ALA A 125 23.52 -17.13 20.79
N LEU A 126 23.17 -17.75 21.93
CA LEU A 126 24.12 -18.03 23.01
C LEU A 126 25.07 -19.20 22.68
N ALA A 127 24.66 -20.14 21.83
CA ALA A 127 25.52 -21.27 21.43
C ALA A 127 26.68 -20.86 20.50
N LYS A 128 26.51 -19.79 19.69
CA LYS A 128 27.61 -19.27 18.84
C LYS A 128 28.61 -18.38 19.60
N ALA A 129 28.20 -17.75 20.71
CA ALA A 129 29.09 -16.90 21.51
C ALA A 129 30.09 -17.70 22.39
N SER A 130 29.75 -18.92 22.81
CA SER A 130 30.64 -19.75 23.64
C SER A 130 31.67 -20.57 22.86
N ALA A 131 31.52 -20.70 21.53
CA ALA A 131 32.47 -21.42 20.68
C ALA A 131 33.67 -20.55 20.25
N GLU A 132 33.49 -19.23 20.14
CA GLU A 132 34.56 -18.28 19.77
C GLU A 132 35.51 -17.99 20.95
N LYS A 133 35.02 -18.06 22.19
CA LYS A 133 35.84 -17.77 23.39
C LYS A 133 36.74 -18.93 23.84
N ARG A 134 36.56 -20.15 23.30
CA ARG A 134 37.44 -21.31 23.56
C ARG A 134 38.55 -21.50 22.53
N ARG A 135 38.50 -20.82 21.37
CA ARG A 135 39.55 -20.92 20.33
C ARG A 135 40.67 -19.88 20.48
N THR A 136 40.42 -18.76 21.16
CA THR A 136 41.40 -17.69 21.38
C THR A 136 42.29 -17.89 22.62
N ALA A 137 42.03 -18.92 23.44
CA ALA A 137 42.75 -19.16 24.69
C ALA A 137 43.84 -20.26 24.64
N SER A 138 44.10 -20.90 23.49
CA SER A 138 44.99 -22.09 23.44
C SER A 138 46.10 -22.09 22.37
N ARG A 139 46.44 -20.95 21.72
CA ARG A 139 47.51 -20.95 20.68
C ARG A 139 48.56 -19.83 20.74
N THR A 140 48.89 -19.27 21.91
CA THR A 140 50.05 -18.36 22.00
C THR A 140 50.97 -18.71 23.16
N SER A 141 51.96 -19.56 22.87
CA SER A 141 53.36 -19.46 23.31
C SER A 141 54.18 -20.55 22.59
N PRO A 142 55.50 -20.43 22.41
CA PRO A 142 56.39 -19.26 22.38
C PRO A 142 57.32 -19.29 21.14
N ALA A 143 58.07 -18.22 20.84
CA ALA A 143 59.44 -18.30 20.27
C ALA A 143 59.96 -16.88 19.93
N ARG A 144 60.81 -16.34 20.82
CA ARG A 144 61.65 -15.18 20.54
C ARG A 144 63.04 -15.68 20.14
N GLY A 145 63.27 -15.85 18.83
CA GLY A 145 64.60 -15.94 18.22
C GLY A 145 64.81 -14.69 17.35
N ARG A 146 65.72 -13.77 17.69
CA ARG A 146 67.16 -13.76 17.37
C ARG A 146 67.47 -13.97 15.87
N ASN A 147 67.71 -12.87 15.16
CA ASN A 147 68.95 -12.59 14.42
C ASN A 147 68.90 -11.18 13.81
N ALA A 148 69.91 -10.34 14.07
CA ALA A 148 71.06 -10.02 13.20
C ALA A 148 70.64 -9.06 12.07
N GLY A 149 71.33 -7.98 11.72
CA GLY A 149 72.61 -7.39 12.08
C GLY A 149 72.78 -6.19 11.12
N THR A 150 73.36 -5.10 11.61
CA THR A 150 73.91 -3.92 10.90
C THR A 150 74.91 -4.36 9.81
N PRO A 151 75.37 -3.54 8.81
CA PRO A 151 75.55 -2.10 8.90
C PRO A 151 75.32 -1.29 7.60
N GLY A 152 75.52 0.03 7.72
CA GLY A 152 75.13 1.04 6.74
C GLY A 152 76.19 1.43 5.70
N SER A 153 75.82 2.46 4.94
CA SER A 153 76.63 3.42 4.18
C SER A 153 75.65 4.51 3.71
N GLY A 154 75.90 5.82 3.63
CA GLY A 154 77.12 6.61 3.65
C GLY A 154 77.02 7.64 2.50
N ARG A 155 77.22 8.94 2.82
CA ARG A 155 77.38 10.12 1.93
C ARG A 155 76.06 10.73 1.40
N GLY A 156 75.81 12.04 1.42
CA GLY A 156 76.64 13.22 1.67
C GLY A 156 76.44 14.23 0.54
N ARG A 157 75.94 15.44 0.85
CA ARG A 157 76.30 16.75 0.28
C ARG A 157 75.53 17.85 1.00
#